data_AF-A0A3P7J4V1-F1
#
_entry.id   AF-A0A3P7J4V1-F1
#
_cell.length_a   1.000
_cell.length_b   1.000
_cell.length_c   1.000
_cell.angle_alpha   90.00
_cell.angle_beta   90.00
_cell.angle_gamma   90.00
#
_symmetry.space_group_name_H-M   'P 1'
#
loop_
_entity.id
_entity.type
_entity.pdbx_description
1 polymer ?
#
loop_
_entity_poly.entity_id
_entity_poly.type
_entity_poly.pdbx_seq_one_letter_code
_entity_poly.pdbx_strand_id
1 'polypeptide(L)'
;IQLEVPWKTCNNSWNTPLCTDTLNATLSKSGERLTTPSEEFYFYEVLEIQKSAGFDDIGGVKPSMALCLAFVFLLVYFAIWKGPKSTGKMVWVTATAPYIVLTILLIRGVTLPGASKGIYYYLMPDFTKLSDPKVWSAAATQIFFSLGPGFGVLLALSSYNDFNNNCYRDAVVTSAINCMTSFFSGFVIFSTLGYMSELTNKEVSEVVGDHDASLIFIVYPQALATMSYSSAWSFIFFIMLITLGIDSTVGLLLLTWISIQSNF
;
A
#
# COMPACT_ATOMS: atom_id res chain seq x y z
N ILE A 1 -19.05 -21.05 -9.94
CA ILE A 1 -18.46 -20.95 -8.59
C ILE A 1 -17.66 -19.66 -8.57
N GLN A 2 -18.23 -18.59 -8.02
CA GLN A 2 -17.50 -17.33 -7.85
C GLN A 2 -16.62 -17.52 -6.62
N LEU A 3 -15.30 -17.59 -6.81
CA LEU A 3 -14.36 -17.58 -5.68
C LEU A 3 -14.58 -16.27 -4.93
N GLU A 4 -15.11 -16.35 -3.72
CA GLU A 4 -15.23 -15.21 -2.82
C GLU A 4 -13.92 -15.03 -2.04
N VAL A 5 -13.61 -13.79 -1.68
CA VAL A 5 -12.43 -13.48 -0.87
C VAL A 5 -12.68 -13.88 0.60
N PRO A 6 -11.65 -14.36 1.32
CA PRO A 6 -11.84 -14.91 2.68
C PRO A 6 -12.23 -13.85 3.72
N TRP A 7 -11.98 -12.57 3.45
CA TRP A 7 -12.34 -11.43 4.30
C TRP A 7 -13.71 -10.82 3.96
N LYS A 8 -14.59 -11.56 3.28
CA LYS A 8 -15.94 -11.10 2.94
C LYS A 8 -16.96 -11.38 4.05
N THR A 9 -16.80 -12.48 4.77
CA THR A 9 -17.78 -12.96 5.75
C THR A 9 -17.11 -13.32 7.08
N CYS A 10 -17.88 -13.29 8.16
CA CYS A 10 -17.45 -13.71 9.50
C CYS A 10 -17.51 -15.24 9.74
N ASN A 11 -17.75 -16.05 8.70
CA ASN A 11 -17.95 -17.49 8.84
C ASN A 11 -16.64 -18.29 8.64
N ASN A 12 -15.58 -17.91 9.34
CA ASN A 12 -14.28 -18.57 9.28
C ASN A 12 -13.77 -18.96 10.67
N SER A 13 -12.77 -19.86 10.71
CA SER A 13 -12.20 -20.37 11.96
C SER A 13 -11.45 -19.34 12.80
N TRP A 14 -10.99 -18.25 12.19
CA TRP A 14 -10.29 -17.15 12.88
C TRP A 14 -11.23 -16.07 13.40
N ASN A 15 -12.52 -16.11 13.04
CA ASN A 15 -13.46 -15.05 13.40
C ASN A 15 -13.94 -15.18 14.85
N THR A 16 -14.10 -14.04 15.52
CA THR A 16 -14.63 -13.98 16.89
C THR A 16 -16.14 -13.73 16.91
N PRO A 17 -16.82 -13.93 18.06
CA PRO A 17 -18.24 -13.59 18.19
C PRO A 17 -18.56 -12.09 18.00
N LEU A 18 -17.54 -11.21 18.00
CA LEU A 18 -17.67 -9.77 17.79
C LEU A 18 -17.60 -9.36 16.32
N CYS A 19 -17.31 -10.30 15.42
CA CYS A 19 -17.29 -10.06 13.99
C CYS A 19 -18.70 -9.79 13.45
N THR A 20 -18.86 -8.75 12.63
CA THR A 20 -20.12 -8.46 11.95
C THR A 20 -19.96 -8.24 10.45
N ASP A 21 -20.80 -8.91 9.66
CA ASP A 21 -20.92 -8.66 8.22
C ASP A 21 -21.66 -7.33 7.92
N THR A 22 -22.24 -6.69 8.95
CA THR A 22 -23.01 -5.45 8.80
C THR A 22 -22.11 -4.22 8.90
N LEU A 23 -21.85 -3.58 7.77
CA LEU A 23 -20.96 -2.40 7.66
C LEU A 23 -21.35 -1.19 8.53
N ASN A 24 -22.62 -1.10 8.94
CA ASN A 24 -23.15 0.03 9.74
C ASN A 24 -23.18 -0.24 11.24
N ALA A 25 -22.89 -1.47 11.68
CA ALA A 25 -22.96 -1.83 13.08
C ALA A 25 -21.61 -1.59 13.76
N THR A 26 -21.58 -0.72 14.77
CA THR A 26 -20.37 -0.38 15.54
C THR A 26 -20.33 -1.02 16.92
N LEU A 27 -21.50 -1.29 17.51
CA LEU A 27 -21.62 -1.84 18.87
C LEU A 27 -22.54 -3.06 18.88
N SER A 28 -22.13 -4.07 19.66
CA SER A 28 -22.97 -5.22 20.01
C SER A 28 -24.13 -4.79 20.91
N LYS A 29 -25.14 -5.67 21.06
CA LYS A 29 -26.22 -5.50 22.05
C LYS A 29 -25.69 -5.39 23.49
N SER A 30 -24.49 -5.91 23.75
CA SER A 30 -23.75 -5.83 25.02
C SER A 30 -22.92 -4.54 25.18
N GLY A 31 -22.84 -3.69 24.15
CA GLY A 31 -22.02 -2.47 24.17
C GLY A 31 -20.54 -2.67 23.79
N GLU A 32 -20.17 -3.87 23.32
CA GLU A 32 -18.80 -4.17 22.85
C GLU A 32 -18.59 -3.68 21.41
N ARG A 33 -17.36 -3.23 21.09
CA ARG A 33 -17.00 -2.80 19.73
C ARG A 33 -17.05 -3.99 18.78
N LEU A 34 -17.81 -3.85 17.70
CA LEU A 34 -17.84 -4.83 16.62
C LEU A 34 -16.66 -4.61 15.67
N THR A 35 -16.17 -5.71 15.10
CA THR A 35 -15.06 -5.77 14.15
C THR A 35 -15.56 -6.23 12.79
N THR A 36 -14.89 -5.80 11.72
CA THR A 36 -15.26 -6.22 10.36
C THR A 36 -14.54 -7.53 9.99
N PRO A 37 -15.07 -8.31 9.03
CA PRO A 37 -14.40 -9.55 8.60
C PRO A 37 -12.98 -9.30 8.08
N SER A 38 -12.74 -8.15 7.44
CA SER A 38 -11.42 -7.75 6.95
C SER A 38 -10.46 -7.35 8.07
N GLU A 39 -10.96 -6.71 9.13
CA GLU A 39 -10.17 -6.39 10.30
C GLU A 39 -9.69 -7.67 11.01
N GLU A 40 -10.61 -8.61 11.26
CA GLU A 40 -10.26 -9.88 11.89
C GLU A 40 -9.41 -10.78 11.00
N PHE A 41 -9.65 -10.78 9.69
CA PHE A 41 -8.77 -11.51 8.77
C PHE A 41 -7.33 -10.98 8.82
N TYR A 42 -7.14 -9.66 8.87
CA TYR A 42 -5.80 -9.09 8.95
C TYR A 42 -5.13 -9.40 10.29
N PHE A 43 -5.81 -9.16 11.41
CA PHE A 43 -5.20 -9.33 12.73
C PHE A 43 -5.09 -10.79 13.18
N TYR A 44 -6.13 -11.59 12.97
CA TYR A 44 -6.21 -12.93 13.55
C TYR A 44 -5.80 -14.05 12.61
N GLU A 45 -6.00 -13.88 11.31
CA GLU A 45 -5.47 -14.81 10.32
C GLU A 45 -4.10 -14.32 9.84
N VAL A 46 -3.95 -13.20 9.14
CA VAL A 46 -2.67 -12.81 8.50
C VAL A 46 -1.54 -12.61 9.52
N LEU A 47 -1.75 -11.77 10.53
CA LEU A 47 -0.73 -11.42 11.53
C LEU A 47 -0.65 -12.40 12.70
N GLU A 48 -1.76 -13.08 13.04
CA GLU A 48 -1.90 -13.89 14.25
C GLU A 48 -1.51 -13.14 15.54
N ILE A 49 -1.86 -11.86 15.64
CA ILE A 49 -1.43 -10.97 16.74
C ILE A 49 -1.86 -11.46 18.12
N GLN A 50 -2.97 -12.20 18.19
CA GLN A 50 -3.49 -12.82 19.42
C GLN A 50 -2.54 -13.87 20.03
N LYS A 51 -1.53 -14.34 19.29
CA LYS A 51 -0.50 -15.26 19.80
C LYS A 51 0.65 -14.53 20.51
N SER A 52 0.67 -13.20 20.49
CA SER A 52 1.65 -12.36 21.16
C SER A 52 1.02 -11.67 22.37
N ALA A 53 1.75 -11.59 23.48
CA ALA A 53 1.37 -10.82 24.66
C ALA A 53 1.96 -9.40 24.68
N GLY A 54 2.71 -9.01 23.64
CA GLY A 54 3.39 -7.72 23.52
C GLY A 54 4.81 -7.86 22.98
N PHE A 55 5.61 -6.78 23.08
CA PHE A 55 6.98 -6.77 22.56
C PHE A 55 7.93 -7.77 23.26
N ASP A 56 7.65 -8.11 24.51
CA ASP A 56 8.44 -9.09 25.28
C ASP A 56 8.11 -10.55 24.90
N ASP A 57 6.96 -10.78 24.26
CA ASP A 57 6.51 -12.08 23.80
C ASP A 57 5.78 -11.95 22.46
N ILE A 58 6.57 -11.93 21.39
CA ILE A 58 6.09 -11.80 20.01
C ILE A 58 5.54 -13.12 19.43
N GLY A 59 5.57 -14.21 20.20
CA GLY A 59 5.18 -15.54 19.74
C GLY A 59 6.17 -16.18 18.75
N GLY A 60 5.68 -17.16 17.99
CA GLY A 60 6.48 -17.92 17.02
C GLY A 60 6.37 -17.40 15.58
N VAL A 61 7.26 -17.89 14.70
CA VAL A 61 7.22 -17.55 13.27
C VAL A 61 6.03 -18.24 12.60
N LYS A 62 5.13 -17.46 11.99
CA LYS A 62 4.04 -17.99 11.16
C LYS A 62 4.59 -18.60 9.86
N PRO A 63 4.46 -19.92 9.62
CA PRO A 63 5.11 -20.58 8.48
C PRO A 63 4.65 -20.06 7.11
N SER A 64 3.36 -19.70 6.97
CA SER A 64 2.85 -19.16 5.71
C SER A 64 3.47 -17.81 5.36
N MET A 65 3.68 -16.93 6.36
CA MET A 65 4.36 -15.64 6.15
C MET A 65 5.85 -15.84 5.85
N ALA A 66 6.51 -16.79 6.51
CA ALA A 66 7.90 -17.14 6.20
C ALA A 66 8.06 -17.66 4.75
N LEU A 67 7.12 -18.48 4.26
CA LEU A 67 7.11 -18.94 2.88
C LEU A 67 6.83 -17.80 1.88
N CYS A 68 5.88 -16.90 2.18
CA CYS A 68 5.63 -15.71 1.37
C CYS A 68 6.89 -14.82 1.28
N LEU A 69 7.57 -14.61 2.41
CA LEU A 69 8.81 -13.84 2.46
C LEU A 69 9.93 -14.52 1.65
N ALA A 70 10.12 -15.83 1.81
CA ALA A 70 11.11 -16.59 1.03
C ALA A 70 10.84 -16.50 -0.48
N PHE A 71 9.57 -16.56 -0.88
CA PHE A 71 9.18 -16.37 -2.28
C PHE A 71 9.51 -14.96 -2.79
N VAL A 72 9.22 -13.91 -2.02
CA VAL A 72 9.59 -12.53 -2.38
C VAL A 72 11.11 -12.39 -2.51
N PHE A 73 11.90 -12.93 -1.58
CA PHE A 73 13.36 -12.91 -1.68
C PHE A 73 13.89 -13.66 -2.90
N LEU A 74 13.25 -14.76 -3.30
CA LEU A 74 13.60 -15.48 -4.51
C LEU A 74 13.35 -14.62 -5.76
N LEU A 75 12.22 -13.91 -5.83
CA LEU A 75 11.94 -12.97 -6.93
C LEU A 75 12.98 -11.85 -6.97
N VAL A 76 13.27 -11.25 -5.83
CA VAL A 76 14.27 -10.17 -5.70
C VAL A 76 15.67 -10.66 -6.07
N TYR A 77 16.05 -11.87 -5.66
CA TYR A 77 17.33 -12.50 -6.04
C TYR A 77 17.47 -12.60 -7.57
N PHE A 78 16.46 -13.13 -8.27
CA PHE A 78 16.51 -13.22 -9.73
C PHE A 78 16.47 -11.85 -10.42
N ALA A 79 15.82 -10.86 -9.81
CA ALA A 79 15.82 -9.48 -10.29
C ALA A 79 17.23 -8.88 -10.31
N ILE A 80 18.02 -9.11 -9.24
CA ILE A 80 19.35 -8.52 -9.07
C ILE A 80 20.50 -9.40 -9.56
N TRP A 81 20.30 -10.70 -9.82
CA TRP A 81 21.39 -11.66 -10.10
C TRP A 81 22.43 -11.11 -11.07
N LYS A 82 22.01 -10.59 -12.24
CA LYS A 82 22.95 -10.08 -13.27
C LYS A 82 23.25 -8.58 -13.14
N GLY A 83 23.10 -8.04 -11.93
CA GLY A 83 23.31 -6.64 -11.61
C GLY A 83 22.34 -5.70 -12.36
N PRO A 84 22.76 -4.45 -12.62
CA PRO A 84 21.90 -3.40 -13.18
C PRO A 84 21.24 -3.74 -14.51
N LYS A 85 21.86 -4.61 -15.33
CA LYS A 85 21.30 -5.05 -16.63
C LYS A 85 20.06 -5.93 -16.47
N SER A 86 19.99 -6.77 -15.43
CA SER A 86 18.80 -7.59 -15.14
C SER A 86 17.71 -6.73 -14.53
N THR A 87 18.08 -5.92 -13.54
CA THR A 87 17.18 -4.98 -12.87
C THR A 87 16.51 -4.06 -13.87
N GLY A 88 17.26 -3.46 -14.81
CA GLY A 88 16.71 -2.58 -15.83
C GLY A 88 15.64 -3.24 -16.71
N LYS A 89 15.74 -4.55 -16.99
CA LYS A 89 14.71 -5.30 -17.75
C LYS A 89 13.46 -5.57 -16.93
N MET A 90 13.61 -5.89 -15.64
CA MET A 90 12.49 -6.12 -14.74
C MET A 90 11.68 -4.83 -14.54
N VAL A 91 12.36 -3.70 -14.33
CA VAL A 91 11.76 -2.38 -14.07
C VAL A 91 10.80 -1.96 -15.18
N TRP A 92 10.98 -2.40 -16.43
CA TRP A 92 10.01 -2.15 -17.50
C TRP A 92 8.61 -2.70 -17.21
N VAL A 93 8.51 -3.82 -16.49
CA VAL A 93 7.23 -4.39 -16.07
C VAL A 93 6.82 -3.78 -14.73
N THR A 94 7.73 -3.79 -13.75
CA THR A 94 7.38 -3.49 -12.36
C THR A 94 7.17 -1.99 -12.11
N ALA A 95 7.82 -1.09 -12.84
CA ALA A 95 7.55 0.34 -12.70
C ALA A 95 6.34 0.80 -13.53
N THR A 96 5.94 0.06 -14.58
CA THR A 96 4.83 0.46 -15.46
C THR A 96 3.50 -0.16 -15.07
N ALA A 97 3.49 -1.41 -14.60
CA ALA A 97 2.28 -2.12 -14.20
C ALA A 97 1.47 -1.37 -13.12
N PRO A 98 2.07 -0.74 -12.09
CA PRO A 98 1.32 0.06 -11.11
C PRO A 98 0.52 1.20 -11.74
N TYR A 99 1.01 1.87 -12.78
CA TYR A 99 0.25 2.93 -13.44
C TYR A 99 -0.98 2.40 -14.17
N ILE A 100 -0.85 1.24 -14.81
CA ILE A 100 -1.99 0.56 -15.45
C ILE A 100 -3.03 0.19 -14.38
N VAL A 101 -2.58 -0.42 -13.28
CA VAL A 101 -3.46 -0.84 -12.19
C VAL A 101 -4.13 0.36 -11.52
N LEU A 102 -3.38 1.41 -11.16
CA LEU A 102 -3.91 2.63 -10.56
C LEU A 102 -4.95 3.29 -11.49
N THR A 103 -4.73 3.28 -12.80
CA THR A 103 -5.70 3.81 -13.77
C THR A 103 -7.00 2.99 -13.79
N ILE A 104 -6.89 1.65 -13.79
CA ILE A 104 -8.05 0.75 -13.72
C ILE A 104 -8.82 0.95 -12.41
N LEU A 105 -8.11 1.03 -11.29
CA LEU A 105 -8.69 1.27 -9.97
C LEU A 105 -9.29 2.67 -9.85
N LEU A 106 -8.72 3.69 -10.50
CA LEU A 106 -9.30 5.02 -10.55
C LEU A 106 -10.64 5.02 -11.28
N ILE A 107 -10.67 4.47 -12.50
CA ILE A 107 -11.91 4.37 -13.30
C ILE A 107 -12.96 3.61 -12.49
N ARG A 108 -12.57 2.52 -11.82
CA ARG A 108 -13.50 1.81 -10.95
C ARG A 108 -13.95 2.66 -9.76
N GLY A 109 -13.03 3.32 -9.07
CA GLY A 109 -13.27 4.16 -7.91
C GLY A 109 -14.26 5.29 -8.21
N VAL A 110 -14.06 6.04 -9.30
CA VAL A 110 -14.93 7.18 -9.66
C VAL A 110 -16.31 6.77 -10.18
N THR A 111 -16.49 5.51 -10.61
CA THR A 111 -17.79 4.98 -11.03
C THR A 111 -18.64 4.46 -9.87
N LEU A 112 -18.07 4.37 -8.66
CA LEU A 112 -18.78 3.94 -7.46
C LEU A 112 -19.59 5.10 -6.86
N PRO A 113 -20.75 4.80 -6.22
CA PRO A 113 -21.53 5.83 -5.54
C PRO A 113 -20.73 6.42 -4.37
N GLY A 114 -20.87 7.72 -4.12
CA GLY A 114 -20.18 8.40 -3.03
C GLY A 114 -18.70 8.75 -3.27
N ALA A 115 -18.10 8.37 -4.41
CA ALA A 115 -16.71 8.69 -4.73
C ALA A 115 -16.39 10.19 -4.65
N SER A 116 -17.36 11.05 -4.98
CA SER A 116 -17.25 12.50 -4.87
C SER A 116 -17.01 12.99 -3.45
N LYS A 117 -17.57 12.33 -2.41
CA LYS A 117 -17.33 12.68 -1.00
C LYS A 117 -15.87 12.54 -0.64
N GLY A 118 -15.25 11.45 -1.08
CA GLY A 118 -13.83 11.20 -0.84
C GLY A 118 -12.91 12.15 -1.61
N ILE A 119 -13.18 12.39 -2.90
CA ILE A 119 -12.40 13.35 -3.70
C ILE A 119 -12.53 14.77 -3.13
N TYR A 120 -13.73 15.16 -2.68
CA TYR A 120 -13.94 16.43 -2.00
C TYR A 120 -13.11 16.51 -0.72
N TYR A 121 -13.17 15.49 0.13
CA TYR A 121 -12.35 15.42 1.35
C TYR A 121 -10.83 15.51 1.06
N TYR A 122 -10.37 14.88 -0.02
CA TYR A 122 -8.96 14.90 -0.42
C TYR A 122 -8.47 16.29 -0.84
N LEU A 123 -9.29 17.03 -1.60
CA LEU A 123 -8.87 18.29 -2.22
C LEU A 123 -9.28 19.54 -1.44
N MET A 124 -10.23 19.44 -0.51
CA MET A 124 -10.75 20.59 0.22
C MET A 124 -9.64 21.18 1.12
N PRO A 125 -9.16 22.41 0.84
CA PRO A 125 -8.04 22.97 1.59
C PRO A 125 -8.51 23.56 2.91
N ASP A 126 -7.81 23.25 3.99
CA ASP A 126 -7.90 23.97 5.26
C ASP A 126 -6.64 24.83 5.45
N PHE A 127 -6.73 26.10 5.04
CA PHE A 127 -5.60 27.04 5.12
C PHE A 127 -5.17 27.36 6.56
N THR A 128 -6.03 27.11 7.56
CA THR A 128 -5.65 27.34 8.96
C THR A 128 -4.53 26.39 9.40
N LYS A 129 -4.49 25.18 8.82
CA LYS A 129 -3.44 24.18 9.07
C LYS A 129 -2.05 24.60 8.61
N LEU A 130 -1.95 25.52 7.64
CA LEU A 130 -0.64 26.00 7.17
C LEU A 130 0.12 26.82 8.21
N SER A 131 -0.56 27.33 9.24
CA SER A 131 0.07 27.99 10.38
C SER A 131 0.71 27.02 11.38
N ASP A 132 0.37 25.73 11.32
CA ASP A 132 0.95 24.71 12.19
C ASP A 132 2.30 24.23 11.62
N PRO A 133 3.43 24.45 12.33
CA PRO A 133 4.75 23.99 11.87
C PRO A 133 4.83 22.46 11.69
N LYS A 134 3.97 21.68 12.36
CA LYS A 134 3.92 20.22 12.20
C LYS A 134 3.52 19.81 10.78
N VAL A 135 2.67 20.60 10.11
CA VAL A 135 2.26 20.34 8.72
C VAL A 135 3.46 20.46 7.77
N TRP A 136 4.30 21.47 7.97
CA TRP A 136 5.53 21.65 7.19
C TRP A 136 6.57 20.58 7.49
N SER A 137 6.71 20.19 8.77
CA SER A 137 7.58 19.07 9.14
C SER A 137 7.12 17.77 8.49
N ALA A 138 5.81 17.48 8.48
CA ALA A 138 5.26 16.31 7.83
C ALA A 138 5.46 16.35 6.31
N ALA A 139 5.24 17.49 5.66
CA ALA A 139 5.47 17.66 4.23
C ALA A 139 6.93 17.46 3.84
N ALA A 140 7.88 18.01 4.61
CA ALA A 140 9.31 17.84 4.40
C ALA A 140 9.75 16.38 4.58
N THR A 141 9.28 15.72 5.64
CA THR A 141 9.50 14.29 5.88
C THR A 141 8.95 13.44 4.74
N GLN A 142 7.73 13.73 4.27
CA GLN A 142 7.07 12.99 3.20
C GLN A 142 7.85 13.06 1.89
N ILE A 143 8.25 14.26 1.44
CA ILE A 143 8.98 14.39 0.18
C ILE A 143 10.40 13.82 0.29
N PHE A 144 11.05 13.95 1.45
CA PHE A 144 12.36 13.37 1.70
C PHE A 144 12.31 11.83 1.60
N PHE A 145 11.39 11.17 2.31
CA PHE A 145 11.29 9.71 2.24
C PHE A 145 10.70 9.21 0.92
N SER A 146 9.87 10.00 0.23
CA SER A 146 9.32 9.64 -1.08
C SER A 146 10.37 9.67 -2.20
N LEU A 147 11.28 10.65 -2.21
CA LEU A 147 12.36 10.73 -3.20
C LEU A 147 13.61 9.92 -2.79
N GLY A 148 13.83 9.73 -1.49
CA GLY A 148 14.95 9.00 -0.92
C GLY A 148 16.36 9.54 -1.25
N PRO A 149 16.60 10.87 -1.29
CA PRO A 149 17.95 11.38 -1.51
C PRO A 149 18.86 11.02 -0.33
N GLY A 150 20.14 10.78 -0.61
CA GLY A 150 21.14 10.48 0.42
C GLY A 150 21.17 9.03 0.90
N PHE A 151 20.23 8.17 0.49
CA PHE A 151 20.29 6.72 0.79
C PHE A 151 21.31 5.96 -0.06
N GLY A 152 21.98 6.60 -1.02
CA GLY A 152 22.99 5.98 -1.87
C GLY A 152 22.45 5.25 -3.10
N VAL A 153 21.16 4.85 -3.12
CA VAL A 153 20.56 4.13 -4.27
C VAL A 153 20.69 4.92 -5.57
N LEU A 154 20.33 6.22 -5.55
CA LEU A 154 20.45 7.09 -6.72
C LEU A 154 21.91 7.27 -7.18
N LEU A 155 22.85 7.32 -6.22
CA LEU A 155 24.28 7.39 -6.52
C LEU A 155 24.74 6.12 -7.24
N ALA A 156 24.38 4.95 -6.71
CA ALA A 156 24.71 3.65 -7.29
C ALA A 156 24.06 3.45 -8.67
N LEU A 157 22.84 3.92 -8.91
CA LEU A 157 22.23 3.89 -10.24
C LEU A 157 22.95 4.85 -11.21
N SER A 158 23.29 6.05 -10.75
CA SER A 158 23.97 7.05 -11.57
C SER A 158 25.39 6.65 -11.98
N SER A 159 26.09 5.81 -11.18
CA SER A 159 27.45 5.35 -11.50
C SER A 159 27.51 4.41 -12.72
N TYR A 160 26.37 3.87 -13.16
CA TYR A 160 26.25 3.04 -14.37
C TYR A 160 25.71 3.83 -15.58
N ASN A 161 25.53 5.14 -15.45
CA ASN A 161 25.01 5.99 -16.51
C ASN A 161 26.12 6.55 -17.41
N ASP A 162 25.77 7.01 -18.60
CA ASP A 162 26.72 7.64 -19.52
C ASP A 162 27.28 8.95 -18.94
N PHE A 163 28.58 9.17 -19.08
CA PHE A 163 29.27 10.33 -18.49
C PHE A 163 28.71 11.69 -18.96
N ASN A 164 28.27 11.76 -20.22
CA ASN A 164 27.72 12.98 -20.82
C ASN A 164 26.18 13.03 -20.75
N ASN A 165 25.53 12.13 -20.01
CA ASN A 165 24.08 12.15 -19.87
C ASN A 165 23.61 13.38 -19.09
N ASN A 166 22.47 13.96 -19.50
CA ASN A 166 21.88 15.11 -18.82
C ASN A 166 21.16 14.67 -17.53
N CYS A 167 21.93 14.44 -16.47
CA CYS A 167 21.40 14.01 -15.17
C CYS A 167 20.47 15.06 -14.53
N TYR A 168 20.62 16.34 -14.84
CA TYR A 168 19.74 17.39 -14.34
C TYR A 168 18.30 17.20 -14.84
N ARG A 169 18.13 16.95 -16.15
CA ARG A 169 16.82 16.66 -16.74
C ARG A 169 16.18 15.43 -16.10
N ASP A 170 16.97 14.36 -15.94
CA ASP A 170 16.47 13.11 -15.37
C ASP A 170 16.01 13.29 -13.91
N ALA A 171 16.76 14.04 -13.12
CA ALA A 171 16.41 14.34 -11.73
C ALA A 171 15.11 15.16 -11.62
N VAL A 172 14.95 16.20 -12.46
CA VAL A 172 13.74 17.03 -12.48
C VAL A 172 12.52 16.21 -12.92
N VAL A 173 12.64 15.44 -14.00
CA VAL A 173 11.54 14.62 -14.54
C VAL A 173 11.15 13.53 -13.55
N THR A 174 12.11 12.82 -12.96
CA THR A 174 11.84 11.75 -11.99
C THR A 174 11.14 12.31 -10.75
N SER A 175 11.58 13.46 -10.25
CA SER A 175 10.97 14.11 -9.08
C SER A 175 9.54 14.57 -9.37
N ALA A 176 9.30 15.14 -10.56
CA ALA A 176 7.97 15.56 -10.97
C ALA A 176 7.02 14.36 -11.14
N ILE A 177 7.48 13.27 -11.79
CA ILE A 177 6.71 12.04 -11.93
C ILE A 177 6.37 11.47 -10.55
N ASN A 178 7.34 11.36 -9.64
CA ASN A 178 7.08 10.90 -8.27
C ASN A 178 5.94 11.69 -7.60
N CYS A 179 6.01 13.02 -7.62
CA CYS A 179 4.98 13.87 -7.01
C CYS A 179 3.62 13.73 -7.69
N MET A 180 3.58 13.69 -9.04
CA MET A 180 2.35 13.50 -9.80
C MET A 180 1.74 12.12 -9.53
N THR A 181 2.56 11.08 -9.38
CA THR A 181 2.10 9.73 -9.06
C THR A 181 1.50 9.67 -7.66
N SER A 182 2.10 10.33 -6.66
CA SER A 182 1.52 10.46 -5.32
C SER A 182 0.20 11.23 -5.32
N PHE A 183 0.10 12.29 -6.13
CA PHE A 183 -1.14 13.04 -6.29
C PHE A 183 -2.23 12.18 -6.97
N PHE A 184 -1.87 11.47 -8.04
CA PHE A 184 -2.76 10.57 -8.76
C PHE A 184 -3.23 9.40 -7.90
N SER A 185 -2.33 8.77 -7.12
CA SER A 185 -2.71 7.70 -6.20
C SER A 185 -3.67 8.21 -5.12
N GLY A 186 -3.55 9.47 -4.68
CA GLY A 186 -4.53 10.12 -3.82
C GLY A 186 -5.96 10.04 -4.36
N PHE A 187 -6.19 10.29 -5.65
CA PHE A 187 -7.53 10.11 -6.25
C PHE A 187 -8.01 8.65 -6.22
N VAL A 188 -7.12 7.69 -6.49
CA VAL A 188 -7.44 6.26 -6.42
C VAL A 188 -7.85 5.88 -4.98
N ILE A 189 -7.09 6.38 -4.00
CA ILE A 189 -7.31 6.16 -2.58
C ILE A 189 -8.66 6.73 -2.14
N PHE A 190 -8.82 8.03 -2.31
CA PHE A 190 -9.97 8.75 -1.77
C PHE A 190 -11.27 8.48 -2.53
N SER A 191 -11.25 8.17 -3.83
CA SER A 191 -12.49 7.78 -4.54
C SER A 191 -13.11 6.50 -3.95
N THR A 192 -12.29 5.52 -3.59
CA THR A 192 -12.77 4.27 -2.96
C THR A 192 -13.20 4.49 -1.51
N LEU A 193 -12.50 5.35 -0.77
CA LEU A 193 -12.90 5.72 0.59
C LEU A 193 -14.21 6.51 0.63
N GLY A 194 -14.47 7.35 -0.38
CA GLY A 194 -15.77 8.01 -0.54
C GLY A 194 -16.92 7.01 -0.70
N TYR A 195 -16.68 5.93 -1.47
CA TYR A 195 -17.64 4.82 -1.58
C TYR A 195 -17.83 4.08 -0.26
N MET A 196 -16.76 3.84 0.51
CA MET A 196 -16.89 3.24 1.84
C MET A 196 -17.63 4.13 2.83
N SER A 197 -17.42 5.46 2.77
CA SER A 197 -18.18 6.45 3.54
C SER A 197 -19.67 6.40 3.21
N GLU A 198 -20.02 6.27 1.92
CA GLU A 198 -21.42 6.10 1.49
C GLU A 198 -22.05 4.82 2.03
N LEU A 199 -21.34 3.69 1.93
CA LEU A 199 -21.85 2.39 2.40
C LEU A 199 -22.01 2.32 3.91
N THR A 200 -21.05 2.86 4.65
CA THR A 200 -21.01 2.82 6.13
C THR A 200 -21.82 3.94 6.78
N ASN A 201 -22.25 4.93 5.98
CA ASN A 201 -22.87 6.17 6.43
C ASN A 201 -22.03 6.92 7.50
N LYS A 202 -20.70 6.89 7.34
CA LYS A 202 -19.71 7.57 8.20
C LYS A 202 -18.96 8.63 7.42
N GLU A 203 -18.37 9.59 8.12
CA GLU A 203 -17.47 10.55 7.47
C GLU A 203 -16.20 9.87 6.93
N VAL A 204 -15.61 10.44 5.87
CA VAL A 204 -14.38 9.89 5.26
C VAL A 204 -13.23 9.84 6.27
N SER A 205 -13.15 10.83 7.16
CA SER A 205 -12.20 10.90 8.28
C SER A 205 -12.28 9.68 9.21
N GLU A 206 -13.49 9.21 9.52
CA GLU A 206 -13.72 8.03 10.37
C GLU A 206 -13.38 6.71 9.66
N VAL A 207 -13.58 6.66 8.34
CA VAL A 207 -13.31 5.47 7.53
C VAL A 207 -11.81 5.25 7.29
N VAL A 208 -11.02 6.32 7.20
CA VAL A 208 -9.56 6.26 7.04
C VAL A 208 -8.90 5.55 8.25
N GLY A 209 -9.47 5.72 9.44
CA GLY A 209 -8.92 5.17 10.68
C GLY A 209 -7.62 5.83 11.13
N ASP A 210 -7.05 5.35 12.23
CA ASP A 210 -5.88 5.98 12.89
C ASP A 210 -4.52 5.49 12.36
N HIS A 211 -4.47 4.47 11.49
CA HIS A 211 -3.22 3.81 11.07
C HIS A 211 -3.14 3.53 9.57
N ASP A 212 -2.02 3.91 8.94
CA ASP A 212 -1.78 3.80 7.49
C ASP A 212 -1.81 2.34 6.98
N ALA A 213 -1.28 1.39 7.75
CA ALA A 213 -1.30 -0.02 7.38
C ALA A 213 -2.73 -0.60 7.38
N SER A 214 -3.57 -0.14 8.30
CA SER A 214 -4.97 -0.54 8.38
C SER A 214 -5.76 -0.06 7.16
N LEU A 215 -5.40 1.09 6.58
CA LEU A 215 -6.05 1.58 5.37
C LEU A 215 -5.89 0.59 4.21
N ILE A 216 -4.66 0.13 3.96
CA ILE A 216 -4.31 -0.73 2.82
C ILE A 216 -4.73 -2.18 3.04
N PHE A 217 -4.65 -2.69 4.27
CA PHE A 217 -4.87 -4.11 4.56
C PHE A 217 -6.22 -4.44 5.20
N ILE A 218 -7.00 -3.43 5.62
CA ILE A 218 -8.33 -3.63 6.21
C ILE A 218 -9.38 -2.88 5.39
N VAL A 219 -9.29 -1.55 5.31
CA VAL A 219 -10.33 -0.71 4.70
C VAL A 219 -10.45 -0.96 3.20
N TYR A 220 -9.32 -1.07 2.51
CA TYR A 220 -9.27 -1.37 1.08
C TYR A 220 -9.83 -2.75 0.73
N PRO A 221 -9.35 -3.85 1.33
CA PRO A 221 -9.90 -5.18 1.11
C PRO A 221 -11.37 -5.27 1.44
N GLN A 222 -11.83 -4.57 2.49
CA GLN A 222 -13.23 -4.45 2.84
C GLN A 222 -14.03 -3.76 1.72
N ALA A 223 -13.55 -2.65 1.17
CA ALA A 223 -14.19 -1.99 0.03
C ALA A 223 -14.29 -2.91 -1.19
N LEU A 224 -13.19 -3.59 -1.54
CA LEU A 224 -13.13 -4.52 -2.67
C LEU A 224 -14.07 -5.72 -2.49
N ALA A 225 -14.25 -6.20 -1.26
CA ALA A 225 -15.14 -7.33 -0.95
C ALA A 225 -16.62 -7.02 -1.23
N THR A 226 -17.02 -5.75 -1.19
CA THR A 226 -18.40 -5.31 -1.52
C THR A 226 -18.66 -5.24 -3.01
N MET A 227 -17.62 -5.24 -3.86
CA MET A 227 -17.76 -5.11 -5.31
C MET A 227 -18.04 -6.46 -5.96
N SER A 228 -18.80 -6.45 -7.07
CA SER A 228 -18.89 -7.61 -7.95
C SER A 228 -17.50 -7.99 -8.47
N TYR A 229 -17.22 -9.29 -8.55
CA TYR A 229 -15.90 -9.84 -8.91
C TYR A 229 -14.77 -9.43 -7.94
N SER A 230 -15.07 -9.35 -6.63
CA SER A 230 -14.13 -8.96 -5.57
C SER A 230 -12.74 -9.62 -5.64
N SER A 231 -12.67 -10.90 -5.99
CA SER A 231 -11.40 -11.63 -6.15
C SER A 231 -10.50 -11.07 -7.24
N ALA A 232 -11.06 -10.63 -8.36
CA ALA A 232 -10.29 -10.02 -9.45
C ALA A 232 -9.71 -8.65 -9.02
N TRP A 233 -10.54 -7.81 -8.39
CA TRP A 233 -10.10 -6.52 -7.88
C TRP A 233 -9.02 -6.65 -6.80
N SER A 234 -9.21 -7.61 -5.89
CA SER A 234 -8.25 -7.88 -4.83
C SER A 234 -6.93 -8.39 -5.38
N PHE A 235 -6.97 -9.30 -6.35
CA PHE A 235 -5.76 -9.78 -7.02
C PHE A 235 -4.98 -8.62 -7.69
N ILE A 236 -5.67 -7.77 -8.44
CA ILE A 236 -5.08 -6.60 -9.10
C ILE A 236 -4.48 -5.61 -8.07
N PHE A 237 -5.17 -5.37 -6.96
CA PHE A 237 -4.69 -4.47 -5.91
C PHE A 237 -3.45 -5.03 -5.21
N PHE A 238 -3.47 -6.29 -4.77
CA PHE A 238 -2.35 -6.88 -4.05
C PHE A 238 -1.14 -7.16 -4.95
N ILE A 239 -1.33 -7.51 -6.23
CA ILE A 239 -0.21 -7.65 -7.16
C ILE A 239 0.47 -6.30 -7.41
N MET A 240 -0.29 -5.20 -7.44
CA MET A 240 0.28 -3.84 -7.49
C MET A 240 1.13 -3.54 -6.26
N LEU A 241 0.64 -3.83 -5.04
CA LEU A 241 1.40 -3.62 -3.81
C LEU A 241 2.71 -4.43 -3.78
N ILE A 242 2.66 -5.70 -4.19
CA ILE A 242 3.85 -6.55 -4.31
C ILE A 242 4.83 -5.94 -5.32
N THR A 243 4.33 -5.49 -6.46
CA THR A 243 5.16 -4.88 -7.52
C THR A 243 5.87 -3.62 -7.03
N LEU A 244 5.15 -2.72 -6.35
CA LEU A 244 5.72 -1.50 -5.76
C LEU A 244 6.78 -1.81 -4.68
N GLY A 245 6.53 -2.83 -3.85
CA GLY A 245 7.46 -3.29 -2.82
C GLY A 245 8.74 -3.92 -3.39
N ILE A 246 8.61 -4.72 -4.46
CA ILE A 246 9.75 -5.36 -5.13
C ILE A 246 10.67 -4.31 -5.73
N ASP A 247 10.15 -3.30 -6.44
CA ASP A 247 10.98 -2.25 -7.05
C ASP A 247 11.82 -1.50 -6.02
N SER A 248 11.19 -1.13 -4.91
CA SER A 248 11.85 -0.43 -3.81
C SER A 248 12.94 -1.30 -3.16
N THR A 249 12.63 -2.58 -2.92
CA THR A 249 13.57 -3.55 -2.30
C THR A 249 14.75 -3.84 -3.21
N VAL A 250 14.50 -4.00 -4.52
CA VAL A 250 15.53 -4.22 -5.53
C VAL A 250 16.48 -3.03 -5.60
N GLY A 251 16.00 -1.79 -5.53
CA GLY A 251 16.85 -0.60 -5.48
C GLY A 251 17.82 -0.61 -4.30
N LEU A 252 17.33 -0.94 -3.10
CA LEU A 252 18.15 -1.01 -1.88
C LEU A 252 19.18 -2.14 -1.90
N LEU A 253 18.80 -3.34 -2.35
CA LEU A 253 19.75 -4.46 -2.44
C LEU A 253 20.74 -4.31 -3.60
N LEU A 254 20.34 -3.64 -4.69
CA LEU A 254 21.25 -3.32 -5.77
C LEU A 254 22.34 -2.35 -5.29
N LEU A 255 21.99 -1.36 -4.47
CA LEU A 255 22.96 -0.46 -3.83
C LEU A 255 24.01 -1.24 -3.03
N THR A 256 23.58 -2.13 -2.13
CA THR A 256 24.52 -2.87 -1.28
C THR A 256 25.42 -3.77 -2.12
N TRP A 257 24.86 -4.42 -3.15
CA TRP A 257 25.61 -5.22 -4.10
C TRP A 257 26.68 -4.38 -4.84
N ILE A 258 26.30 -3.23 -5.42
CA ILE A 258 27.24 -2.32 -6.12
C ILE A 258 28.34 -1.83 -5.17
N SER A 259 27.95 -1.45 -3.95
CA SER A 259 28.88 -0.90 -2.96
C SER A 259 29.93 -1.92 -2.54
N ILE A 260 29.54 -3.19 -2.34
CA ILE A 260 30.48 -4.26 -2.01
C ILE A 260 31.42 -4.54 -3.18
N GLN A 261 30.89 -4.68 -4.39
CA GLN A 261 31.68 -4.95 -5.61
C GLN A 261 32.66 -3.82 -5.97
N SER A 262 32.39 -2.59 -5.53
CA SER A 262 33.28 -1.45 -5.78
C SER A 262 34.44 -1.36 -4.79
N ASN A 263 34.33 -2.01 -3.63
CA ASN A 263 35.32 -1.92 -2.53
C ASN A 263 36.15 -3.20 -2.35
N PHE A 264 35.71 -4.34 -2.88
CA PHE A 264 36.38 -5.65 -2.77
C PHE A 264 36.46 -6.33 -4.13
#